data_AF-A0AAD5K7K5-F1
#
_entry.id   AF-A0AAD5K7K5-F1
#
_cell.length_a   1.000
_cell.length_b   1.000
_cell.length_c   1.000
_cell.angle_alpha   90.00
_cell.angle_beta   90.00
_cell.angle_gamma   90.00
#
_symmetry.space_group_name_H-M   'P 1'
#
loop_
_entity.id
_entity.type
_entity.pdbx_description
1 polymer ?
#
loop_
_entity_poly.entity_id
_entity_poly.type
_entity_poly.pdbx_seq_one_letter_code
_entity_poly.pdbx_strand_id
1 'polypeptide(L)'
;MTYEESTFKTLDLPNYTSIPEDSSIVYSDIVRFLKYKTCDNFLTVEDLEQFIQELEHLQITLSKVQQQASVDDKTWIKEENTIVKYLKVKMVNTKEFAEDFMKQDKKQEKQIKWMTIDRPLKAKEFRQYIEMDLDALLQRIVGLHFQHQLNNASKKQDITSLRKFMTDDYSYFFWVTTMGQKNLDGSWQKFIDSYQVIYGKLDVLMLQSMENLLCDEADHKRVTIQRFIMALQKFNNQFPFPKSITSNNIKTSYNSSDVNQKIIFEEKRMQLTKVALDLVEKFSEATMRDHLVTIYSWYTGYDKKNKEVLRERANEWGSLVKERRDLISENKQELIQVKHEQAELIDQARRAIYFFYEQFVTIWRVGEVTREILKDINFPGKGRIRDFLSFVAPLDQANFYIVMGMEKENDSEKDYLPKVYKFMDMYLDMLVQESKERDEYKNRMF
;
A
#
# COMPACT_ATOMS: atom_id res chain seq x y z
N MET A 1 9.38 -36.34 1.08
CA MET A 1 9.86 -35.07 0.51
C MET A 1 10.06 -34.13 1.66
N THR A 2 11.32 -33.84 1.97
CA THR A 2 11.77 -32.91 3.00
C THR A 2 11.36 -31.50 2.62
N TYR A 3 10.74 -30.77 3.56
CA TYR A 3 10.45 -29.35 3.44
C TYR A 3 11.77 -28.59 3.35
N GLU A 4 12.01 -27.91 2.22
CA GLU A 4 13.12 -26.95 2.11
C GLU A 4 12.74 -25.67 2.88
N GLU A 5 13.66 -25.27 3.76
CA GLU A 5 13.62 -24.01 4.50
C GLU A 5 13.56 -22.83 3.53
N SER A 6 12.49 -22.05 3.61
CA SER A 6 12.37 -20.79 2.89
C SER A 6 13.41 -19.81 3.42
N THR A 7 14.38 -19.46 2.59
CA THR A 7 15.35 -18.38 2.82
C THR A 7 14.65 -17.06 3.13
N PHE A 8 14.80 -16.58 4.37
CA PHE A 8 14.42 -15.24 4.80
C PHE A 8 15.13 -14.18 3.95
N LYS A 9 14.38 -13.33 3.25
CA LYS A 9 14.93 -12.09 2.69
C LYS A 9 15.06 -11.06 3.81
N THR A 10 16.26 -10.91 4.35
CA THR A 10 16.63 -9.72 5.12
C THR A 10 16.53 -8.51 4.21
N LEU A 11 15.71 -7.53 4.58
CA LEU A 11 15.79 -6.18 4.01
C LEU A 11 17.19 -5.63 4.31
N ASP A 12 17.94 -5.26 3.27
CA ASP A 12 19.19 -4.51 3.40
C ASP A 12 18.88 -3.13 3.98
N LEU A 13 18.90 -3.03 5.30
CA LEU A 13 18.94 -1.73 5.98
C LEU A 13 20.29 -1.07 5.63
N PRO A 14 20.33 0.26 5.39
CA PRO A 14 21.58 0.95 5.14
C PRO A 14 22.57 0.69 6.29
N ASN A 15 23.83 0.46 5.95
CA ASN A 15 24.87 0.07 6.89
C ASN A 15 25.25 1.27 7.79
N TYR A 16 24.51 1.47 8.89
CA TYR A 16 24.71 2.57 9.84
C TYR A 16 25.73 2.18 10.93
N THR A 17 27.00 1.98 10.56
CA THR A 17 28.05 1.51 11.49
C THR A 17 28.73 2.62 12.32
N SER A 18 28.24 3.86 12.29
CA SER A 18 28.85 4.97 13.04
C SER A 18 27.83 5.83 13.79
N ILE A 19 27.27 5.29 14.88
CA ILE A 19 26.39 6.02 15.81
C ILE A 19 27.12 6.20 17.15
N PRO A 20 27.15 7.40 17.75
CA PRO A 20 27.74 7.63 19.08
C PRO A 20 27.04 6.81 20.18
N GLU A 21 27.81 6.28 21.13
CA GLU A 21 27.32 5.36 22.19
C GLU A 21 26.15 5.92 23.03
N ASP A 22 26.07 7.23 23.25
CA ASP A 22 24.99 7.83 24.07
C ASP A 22 23.66 8.02 23.30
N SER A 23 23.71 8.07 21.97
CA SER A 23 22.52 8.04 21.09
C SER A 23 22.03 6.61 20.84
N SER A 24 22.83 5.61 21.25
CA SER A 24 22.64 4.21 20.88
C SER A 24 21.48 3.55 21.62
N ILE A 25 21.08 4.02 22.80
CA ILE A 25 20.02 3.34 23.59
C ILE A 25 18.66 3.56 22.94
N VAL A 26 18.28 4.81 22.66
CA VAL A 26 17.01 5.12 21.98
C VAL A 26 16.99 4.50 20.58
N TYR A 27 18.09 4.60 19.85
CA TYR A 27 18.17 4.06 18.49
C TYR A 27 18.20 2.53 18.48
N SER A 28 18.87 1.87 19.43
CA SER A 28 18.88 0.40 19.55
C SER A 28 17.55 -0.15 20.02
N ASP A 29 16.83 0.56 20.91
CA ASP A 29 15.47 0.21 21.30
C ASP A 29 14.49 0.40 20.14
N ILE A 30 14.64 1.49 19.36
CA ILE A 30 13.88 1.70 18.11
C ILE A 30 14.23 0.63 17.07
N VAL A 31 15.49 0.29 16.87
CA VAL A 31 15.93 -0.76 15.92
C VAL A 31 15.50 -2.16 16.38
N ARG A 32 15.52 -2.43 17.70
CA ARG A 32 14.99 -3.67 18.28
C ARG A 32 13.48 -3.77 18.05
N PHE A 33 12.76 -2.68 18.32
CA PHE A 33 11.33 -2.56 18.03
C PHE A 33 11.04 -2.72 16.52
N LEU A 34 11.91 -2.22 15.64
CA LEU A 34 11.81 -2.39 14.19
C LEU A 34 12.18 -3.80 13.71
N LYS A 35 12.87 -4.64 14.50
CA LYS A 35 13.05 -6.06 14.15
C LYS A 35 11.74 -6.85 14.26
N TYR A 36 10.78 -6.42 15.08
CA TYR A 36 9.42 -6.98 15.04
C TYR A 36 8.70 -6.73 13.71
N LYS A 37 9.12 -5.72 12.93
CA LYS A 37 8.66 -5.49 11.55
C LYS A 37 8.93 -6.70 10.62
N THR A 38 9.85 -7.58 10.99
CA THR A 38 10.26 -8.73 10.16
C THR A 38 9.68 -10.07 10.62
N CYS A 39 8.94 -10.10 11.72
CA CYS A 39 8.21 -11.29 12.13
C CYS A 39 6.88 -11.30 11.37
N ASP A 40 6.81 -12.09 10.29
CA ASP A 40 5.59 -12.30 9.48
C ASP A 40 4.38 -12.83 10.28
N ASN A 41 4.60 -13.13 11.56
CA ASN A 41 3.75 -13.89 12.45
C ASN A 41 3.44 -13.12 13.75
N PHE A 42 2.62 -12.08 13.72
CA PHE A 42 1.77 -11.79 14.88
C PHE A 42 0.64 -12.84 14.85
N LEU A 43 0.94 -14.06 15.31
CA LEU A 43 0.01 -15.19 15.23
C LEU A 43 -0.77 -15.37 16.52
N THR A 44 -0.30 -14.78 17.62
CA THR A 44 -0.84 -15.02 18.96
C THR A 44 -1.12 -13.73 19.72
N VAL A 45 -2.00 -13.84 20.72
CA VAL A 45 -2.28 -12.77 21.70
C VAL A 45 -1.01 -12.41 22.48
N GLU A 46 -0.14 -13.40 22.73
CA GLU A 46 1.13 -13.22 23.45
C GLU A 46 2.10 -12.32 22.67
N ASP A 47 2.18 -12.46 21.35
CA ASP A 47 2.99 -11.58 20.48
C ASP A 47 2.52 -10.11 20.55
N LEU A 48 1.21 -9.91 20.61
CA LEU A 48 0.60 -8.57 20.74
C LEU A 48 0.83 -7.97 22.13
N GLU A 49 0.73 -8.78 23.19
CA GLU A 49 1.00 -8.34 24.55
C GLU A 49 2.49 -7.95 24.72
N GLN A 50 3.40 -8.73 24.14
CA GLN A 50 4.83 -8.40 24.10
C GLN A 50 5.10 -7.11 23.33
N PHE A 51 4.46 -6.92 22.16
CA PHE A 51 4.56 -5.68 21.38
C PHE A 51 4.08 -4.45 22.16
N ILE A 52 2.98 -4.57 22.92
CA ILE A 52 2.47 -3.48 23.76
C ILE A 52 3.48 -3.13 24.87
N GLN A 53 4.10 -4.13 25.51
CA GLN A 53 5.12 -3.89 26.54
C GLN A 53 6.35 -3.17 25.98
N GLU A 54 6.77 -3.49 24.76
CA GLU A 54 7.89 -2.81 24.10
C GLU A 54 7.56 -1.37 23.72
N LEU A 55 6.32 -1.11 23.27
CA LEU A 55 5.83 0.26 23.09
C LEU A 55 5.88 1.05 24.41
N GLU A 56 5.42 0.47 25.51
CA GLU A 56 5.48 1.14 26.83
C GLU A 56 6.91 1.43 27.26
N HIS A 57 7.83 0.48 27.06
CA HIS A 57 9.25 0.67 27.35
C HIS A 57 9.84 1.82 26.52
N LEU A 58 9.59 1.83 25.21
CA LEU A 58 10.05 2.91 24.32
C LEU A 58 9.49 4.27 24.74
N GLN A 59 8.22 4.34 25.17
CA GLN A 59 7.60 5.56 25.65
C GLN A 59 8.26 6.08 26.93
N ILE A 60 8.64 5.19 27.84
CA ILE A 60 9.39 5.50 29.06
C ILE A 60 10.78 6.02 28.70
N THR A 61 11.50 5.34 27.81
CA THR A 61 12.83 5.74 27.34
C THR A 61 12.80 7.13 26.70
N LEU A 62 11.85 7.40 25.80
CA LEU A 62 11.65 8.72 25.20
C LEU A 62 11.34 9.80 26.23
N SER A 63 10.60 9.46 27.29
CA SER A 63 10.29 10.40 28.37
C SER A 63 11.51 10.72 29.24
N LYS A 64 12.41 9.75 29.44
CA LYS A 64 13.69 9.98 30.14
C LYS A 64 14.64 10.86 29.33
N VAL A 65 14.73 10.62 28.02
CA VAL A 65 15.52 11.46 27.10
C VAL A 65 15.00 12.89 27.09
N GLN A 66 13.68 13.07 27.04
CA GLN A 66 13.03 14.39 27.13
C GLN A 66 13.37 15.14 28.42
N GLN A 67 13.56 14.44 29.54
CA GLN A 67 13.96 15.04 30.82
C GLN A 67 15.46 15.40 30.85
N GLN A 68 16.30 14.62 30.18
CA GLN A 68 17.75 14.81 30.10
C GLN A 68 18.18 15.88 29.09
N ALA A 69 17.38 16.12 28.04
CA ALA A 69 17.62 17.13 27.00
C ALA A 69 17.60 18.59 27.51
N SER A 70 17.36 18.83 28.80
CA SER A 70 17.02 20.14 29.37
C SER A 70 18.15 21.18 29.44
N VAL A 71 19.37 20.91 28.95
CA VAL A 71 20.52 21.73 29.38
C VAL A 71 21.12 22.69 28.33
N ASP A 72 21.18 22.43 27.00
CA ASP A 72 22.02 23.32 26.15
C ASP A 72 21.57 23.72 24.73
N ASP A 73 20.39 23.34 24.21
CA ASP A 73 19.97 23.81 22.87
C ASP A 73 18.45 24.00 22.72
N LYS A 74 17.97 25.23 22.97
CA LYS A 74 16.52 25.58 23.05
C LYS A 74 15.73 25.23 21.78
N THR A 75 16.36 25.27 20.61
CA THR A 75 15.71 24.99 19.32
C THR A 75 15.53 23.49 19.12
N TRP A 76 16.58 22.72 19.46
CA TRP A 76 16.54 21.26 19.43
C TRP A 76 15.55 20.70 20.44
N ILE A 77 15.50 21.26 21.65
CA ILE A 77 14.51 20.89 22.69
C ILE A 77 13.07 21.08 22.16
N LYS A 78 12.79 22.13 21.36
CA LYS A 78 11.44 22.39 20.84
C LYS A 78 11.05 21.37 19.76
N GLU A 79 11.97 21.03 18.87
CA GLU A 79 11.75 20.03 17.82
C GLU A 79 11.66 18.62 18.43
N GLU A 80 12.59 18.25 19.31
CA GLU A 80 12.61 16.98 20.05
C GLU A 80 11.32 16.80 20.87
N ASN A 81 10.85 17.83 21.58
CA ASN A 81 9.57 17.78 22.28
C ASN A 81 8.38 17.57 21.32
N THR A 82 8.43 18.17 20.13
CA THR A 82 7.38 17.98 19.11
C THR A 82 7.38 16.54 18.59
N ILE A 83 8.58 15.97 18.39
CA ILE A 83 8.78 14.59 17.95
C ILE A 83 8.33 13.63 19.03
N VAL A 84 8.85 13.77 20.25
CA VAL A 84 8.47 12.93 21.40
C VAL A 84 6.95 12.99 21.64
N LYS A 85 6.32 14.17 21.49
CA LYS A 85 4.86 14.30 21.57
C LYS A 85 4.15 13.56 20.43
N TYR A 86 4.61 13.71 19.19
CA TYR A 86 4.06 13.00 18.04
C TYR A 86 4.20 11.47 18.19
N LEU A 87 5.39 11.00 18.59
CA LEU A 87 5.69 9.60 18.89
C LEU A 87 4.74 9.08 19.96
N LYS A 88 4.59 9.80 21.08
CA LYS A 88 3.66 9.44 22.16
C LYS A 88 2.22 9.29 21.66
N VAL A 89 1.73 10.24 20.85
CA VAL A 89 0.36 10.17 20.29
C VAL A 89 0.21 8.95 19.39
N LYS A 90 1.17 8.71 18.49
CA LYS A 90 1.12 7.56 17.59
C LYS A 90 1.19 6.23 18.33
N MET A 91 2.07 6.12 19.34
CA MET A 91 2.19 4.92 20.17
C MET A 91 0.92 4.63 20.97
N VAL A 92 0.27 5.67 21.51
CA VAL A 92 -1.04 5.53 22.18
C VAL A 92 -2.09 5.01 21.21
N ASN A 93 -2.20 5.60 20.01
CA ASN A 93 -3.18 5.15 19.00
C ASN A 93 -2.93 3.69 18.57
N THR A 94 -1.66 3.32 18.35
CA THR A 94 -1.28 1.95 17.99
C THR A 94 -1.61 0.96 19.11
N LYS A 95 -1.37 1.35 20.37
CA LYS A 95 -1.73 0.54 21.55
C LYS A 95 -3.24 0.38 21.68
N GLU A 96 -4.01 1.47 21.59
CA GLU A 96 -5.49 1.41 21.66
C GLU A 96 -6.07 0.51 20.57
N PHE A 97 -5.53 0.58 19.36
CA PHE A 97 -5.94 -0.29 18.26
C PHE A 97 -5.59 -1.76 18.52
N ALA A 98 -4.40 -2.05 19.05
CA ALA A 98 -3.99 -3.41 19.41
C ALA A 98 -4.88 -4.00 20.53
N GLU A 99 -5.20 -3.19 21.55
CA GLU A 99 -6.11 -3.58 22.62
C GLU A 99 -7.54 -3.85 22.12
N ASP A 100 -8.05 -3.03 21.18
CA ASP A 100 -9.35 -3.26 20.55
C ASP A 100 -9.36 -4.56 19.75
N PHE A 101 -8.31 -4.82 18.97
CA PHE A 101 -8.15 -6.09 18.26
C PHE A 101 -8.17 -7.28 19.22
N MET A 102 -7.41 -7.24 20.33
CA MET A 102 -7.40 -8.32 21.34
C MET A 102 -8.77 -8.52 22.00
N LYS A 103 -9.51 -7.44 22.28
CA LYS A 103 -10.87 -7.53 22.84
C LYS A 103 -11.84 -8.19 21.85
N GLN A 104 -11.73 -7.87 20.57
CA GLN A 104 -12.52 -8.50 19.52
C GLN A 104 -12.15 -9.97 19.36
N ASP A 105 -10.85 -10.31 19.40
CA ASP A 105 -10.36 -11.69 19.30
C ASP A 105 -10.90 -12.56 20.44
N LYS A 106 -10.76 -12.10 21.70
CA LYS A 106 -11.29 -12.80 22.88
C LYS A 106 -12.82 -12.96 22.86
N LYS A 107 -13.55 -11.99 22.30
CA LYS A 107 -15.03 -12.04 22.25
C LYS A 107 -15.54 -12.99 21.17
N GLN A 108 -14.81 -13.16 20.08
CA GLN A 108 -15.25 -13.89 18.89
C GLN A 108 -14.52 -15.22 18.66
N GLU A 109 -13.60 -15.61 19.54
CA GLU A 109 -12.80 -16.85 19.48
C GLU A 109 -13.62 -18.13 19.25
N LYS A 110 -14.87 -18.18 19.72
CA LYS A 110 -15.77 -19.33 19.52
C LYS A 110 -16.50 -19.34 18.18
N GLN A 111 -16.41 -18.27 17.39
CA GLN A 111 -17.09 -18.17 16.10
C GLN A 111 -16.16 -18.62 14.98
N ILE A 112 -16.53 -19.70 14.28
CA ILE A 112 -15.75 -20.27 13.17
C ILE A 112 -15.43 -19.20 12.11
N LYS A 113 -16.42 -18.34 11.76
CA LYS A 113 -16.26 -17.25 10.78
C LYS A 113 -15.19 -16.22 11.21
N TRP A 114 -15.13 -15.89 12.49
CA TRP A 114 -14.10 -15.02 13.04
C TRP A 114 -12.71 -15.63 12.87
N MET A 115 -12.55 -16.89 13.26
CA MET A 115 -11.27 -17.61 13.19
C MET A 115 -10.74 -17.81 11.77
N THR A 116 -11.63 -18.08 10.79
CA THR A 116 -11.20 -18.48 9.44
C THR A 116 -11.12 -17.33 8.42
N ILE A 117 -11.88 -16.24 8.60
CA ILE A 117 -12.01 -15.19 7.58
C ILE A 117 -11.72 -13.80 8.16
N ASP A 118 -12.40 -13.42 9.24
CA ASP A 118 -12.37 -12.04 9.71
C ASP A 118 -11.09 -11.73 10.51
N ARG A 119 -10.57 -12.68 11.28
CA ARG A 119 -9.32 -12.55 12.06
C ARG A 119 -8.07 -12.35 11.18
N PRO A 120 -7.82 -13.15 10.12
CA PRO A 120 -6.69 -12.91 9.22
C PRO A 120 -6.76 -11.56 8.48
N LEU A 121 -7.95 -11.14 8.06
CA LEU A 121 -8.16 -9.85 7.39
C LEU A 121 -7.88 -8.69 8.35
N LYS A 122 -8.42 -8.73 9.57
CA LYS A 122 -8.17 -7.71 10.59
C LYS A 122 -6.70 -7.66 11.02
N ALA A 123 -6.04 -8.80 11.13
CA ALA A 123 -4.60 -8.87 11.38
C ALA A 123 -3.78 -8.27 10.22
N LYS A 124 -4.22 -8.43 8.97
CA LYS A 124 -3.59 -7.78 7.80
C LYS A 124 -3.77 -6.26 7.82
N GLU A 125 -4.98 -5.78 8.10
CA GLU A 125 -5.27 -4.33 8.25
C GLU A 125 -4.41 -3.72 9.36
N PHE A 126 -4.32 -4.40 10.50
CA PHE A 126 -3.48 -3.97 11.63
C PHE A 126 -2.00 -3.86 11.25
N ARG A 127 -1.45 -4.88 10.56
CA ARG A 127 -0.07 -4.86 10.08
C ARG A 127 0.21 -3.68 9.16
N GLN A 128 -0.65 -3.44 8.17
CA GLN A 128 -0.48 -2.32 7.25
C GLN A 128 -0.53 -0.96 7.95
N TYR A 129 -1.41 -0.82 8.94
CA TYR A 129 -1.49 0.40 9.74
C TYR A 129 -0.20 0.66 10.52
N ILE A 130 0.33 -0.38 11.18
CA ILE A 130 1.59 -0.30 11.92
C ILE A 130 2.76 0.00 10.98
N GLU A 131 2.90 -0.74 9.88
CA GLU A 131 4.01 -0.57 8.92
C GLU A 131 4.08 0.86 8.40
N MET A 132 2.95 1.43 7.99
CA MET A 132 2.88 2.78 7.45
C MET A 132 3.26 3.84 8.49
N ASP A 133 2.78 3.68 9.72
CA ASP A 133 3.10 4.61 10.81
C ASP A 133 4.56 4.46 11.27
N LEU A 134 5.11 3.25 11.29
CA LEU A 134 6.51 2.98 11.63
C LEU A 134 7.48 3.53 10.58
N ASP A 135 7.17 3.41 9.30
CA ASP A 135 8.04 3.93 8.23
C ASP A 135 8.07 5.45 8.21
N ALA A 136 6.91 6.10 8.39
CA ALA A 136 6.84 7.55 8.52
C ALA A 136 7.65 8.04 9.74
N LEU A 137 7.57 7.30 10.84
CA LEU A 137 8.28 7.57 12.08
C LEU A 137 9.79 7.41 11.93
N LEU A 138 10.24 6.33 11.28
CA LEU A 138 11.65 6.08 11.02
C LEU A 138 12.26 7.16 10.13
N GLN A 139 11.60 7.51 9.02
CA GLN A 139 12.09 8.56 8.13
C GLN A 139 12.22 9.91 8.84
N ARG A 140 11.27 10.23 9.73
CA ARG A 140 11.32 11.45 10.55
C ARG A 140 12.54 11.43 11.46
N ILE A 141 12.72 10.37 12.25
CA ILE A 141 13.82 10.24 13.22
C ILE A 141 15.19 10.28 12.53
N VAL A 142 15.35 9.55 11.43
CA VAL A 142 16.59 9.55 10.64
C VAL A 142 16.90 10.93 10.11
N GLY A 143 15.92 11.63 9.52
CA GLY A 143 16.09 12.99 8.99
C GLY A 143 16.53 13.99 10.06
N LEU A 144 15.98 13.88 11.27
CA LEU A 144 16.29 14.77 12.39
C LEU A 144 17.65 14.47 13.01
N HIS A 145 17.99 13.20 13.20
CA HIS A 145 19.32 12.82 13.67
C HIS A 145 20.39 13.33 12.71
N PHE A 146 20.14 13.18 11.40
CA PHE A 146 21.01 13.73 10.38
C PHE A 146 21.14 15.26 10.49
N GLN A 147 20.03 15.98 10.60
CA GLN A 147 20.03 17.44 10.75
C GLN A 147 20.80 17.89 12.00
N HIS A 148 20.70 17.16 13.10
CA HIS A 148 21.46 17.42 14.32
C HIS A 148 22.97 17.20 14.12
N GLN A 149 23.37 16.07 13.51
CA GLN A 149 24.78 15.82 13.17
C GLN A 149 25.33 16.93 12.25
N LEU A 150 24.53 17.39 11.30
CA LEU A 150 24.85 18.45 10.37
C LEU A 150 25.02 19.80 11.08
N ASN A 151 24.12 20.15 11.99
CA ASN A 151 24.19 21.37 12.81
C ASN A 151 25.44 21.38 13.69
N ASN A 152 25.76 20.27 14.35
CA ASN A 152 26.94 20.17 15.21
C ASN A 152 28.25 20.22 14.41
N ALA A 153 28.29 19.65 13.22
CA ALA A 153 29.43 19.81 12.31
C ALA A 153 29.55 21.26 11.81
N SER A 154 28.42 21.91 11.51
CA SER A 154 28.40 23.31 11.05
C SER A 154 28.89 24.30 12.13
N LYS A 155 28.65 24.00 13.42
CA LYS A 155 29.22 24.78 14.55
C LYS A 155 30.76 24.78 14.54
N LYS A 156 31.42 23.80 13.91
CA LYS A 156 32.89 23.74 13.76
C LYS A 156 33.44 24.65 12.65
N GLN A 157 32.56 25.32 11.89
CA GLN A 157 32.87 26.32 10.85
C GLN A 157 33.88 25.90 9.78
N ASP A 158 33.98 24.61 9.46
CA ASP A 158 34.84 24.10 8.38
C ASP A 158 34.11 23.06 7.54
N ILE A 159 34.12 23.27 6.22
CA ILE A 159 33.54 22.35 5.24
C ILE A 159 34.18 20.97 5.26
N THR A 160 35.45 20.86 5.66
CA THR A 160 36.16 19.58 5.75
C THR A 160 35.45 18.64 6.73
N SER A 161 34.88 19.19 7.80
CA SER A 161 34.08 18.43 8.78
C SER A 161 32.72 17.99 8.24
N LEU A 162 32.22 18.67 7.21
CA LEU A 162 30.95 18.40 6.54
C LEU A 162 31.08 17.44 5.35
N ARG A 163 32.31 17.20 4.85
CA ARG A 163 32.58 16.31 3.72
C ARG A 163 31.97 14.92 3.89
N LYS A 164 31.99 14.35 5.10
CA LYS A 164 31.43 13.02 5.36
C LYS A 164 29.92 12.89 5.11
N PHE A 165 29.20 14.00 5.01
CA PHE A 165 27.76 14.03 4.70
C PHE A 165 27.46 14.20 3.21
N MET A 166 28.50 14.40 2.39
CA MET A 166 28.45 14.40 0.94
C MET A 166 29.02 13.07 0.47
N THR A 167 28.22 12.19 -0.13
CA THR A 167 28.72 10.86 -0.49
C THR A 167 29.53 10.86 -1.78
N ASP A 168 29.37 11.87 -2.63
CA ASP A 168 30.15 12.03 -3.86
C ASP A 168 31.13 13.20 -3.76
N ASP A 169 32.36 12.97 -4.21
CA ASP A 169 33.42 14.00 -4.21
C ASP A 169 33.06 15.19 -5.13
N TYR A 170 32.22 14.99 -6.15
CA TYR A 170 31.85 16.05 -7.10
C TYR A 170 31.06 17.17 -6.45
N SER A 171 30.11 16.84 -5.58
CA SER A 171 29.30 17.80 -4.82
C SER A 171 30.16 18.65 -3.87
N TYR A 172 31.17 18.03 -3.24
CA TYR A 172 32.13 18.70 -2.39
C TYR A 172 33.02 19.64 -3.18
N PHE A 173 33.61 19.17 -4.29
CA PHE A 173 34.43 19.99 -5.18
C PHE A 173 33.64 21.14 -5.78
N PHE A 174 32.38 20.90 -6.17
CA PHE A 174 31.49 21.94 -6.67
C PHE A 174 31.29 23.04 -5.63
N TRP A 175 30.98 22.69 -4.38
CA TRP A 175 30.81 23.68 -3.33
C TRP A 175 32.11 24.45 -3.05
N VAL A 176 33.23 23.76 -2.87
CA VAL A 176 34.52 24.41 -2.57
C VAL A 176 34.92 25.37 -3.68
N THR A 177 34.73 24.98 -4.95
CA THR A 177 35.08 25.81 -6.11
C THR A 177 34.12 27.00 -6.25
N THR A 178 32.84 26.79 -6.01
CA THR A 178 31.79 27.81 -6.20
C THR A 178 31.73 28.78 -5.04
N MET A 179 31.66 28.27 -3.81
CA MET A 179 31.44 29.06 -2.59
C MET A 179 32.74 29.37 -1.86
N GLY A 180 33.74 28.51 -1.92
CA GLY A 180 34.99 28.64 -1.19
C GLY A 180 35.04 27.74 0.06
N GLN A 181 36.22 27.25 0.41
CA GLN A 181 36.41 26.24 1.46
C GLN A 181 35.97 26.71 2.86
N LYS A 182 36.08 28.02 3.15
CA LYS A 182 35.72 28.59 4.47
C LYS A 182 34.27 29.06 4.55
N ASN A 183 33.52 29.02 3.45
CA ASN A 183 32.19 29.58 3.38
C ASN A 183 31.15 28.48 3.57
N LEU A 184 30.34 28.60 4.64
CA LEU A 184 29.21 27.71 4.92
C LEU A 184 27.93 28.18 4.21
N ASP A 185 27.99 29.34 3.57
CA ASP A 185 26.90 29.99 2.91
C ASP A 185 27.39 30.80 1.71
N GLY A 186 26.46 31.16 0.83
CA GLY A 186 26.79 31.95 -0.35
C GLY A 186 25.56 32.50 -1.04
N SER A 187 25.83 33.29 -2.09
CA SER A 187 24.80 33.90 -2.93
C SER A 187 24.17 32.84 -3.85
N TRP A 188 22.83 32.84 -3.91
CA TRP A 188 22.05 32.04 -4.87
C TRP A 188 22.50 32.28 -6.32
N GLN A 189 22.75 33.53 -6.70
CA GLN A 189 23.20 33.88 -8.05
C GLN A 189 24.54 33.20 -8.37
N LYS A 190 25.50 33.25 -7.43
CA LYS A 190 26.81 32.62 -7.61
C LYS A 190 26.70 31.09 -7.75
N PHE A 191 25.81 30.47 -6.96
CA PHE A 191 25.51 29.05 -7.06
C PHE A 191 25.01 28.69 -8.45
N ILE A 192 23.96 29.37 -8.91
CA ILE A 192 23.29 29.07 -10.18
C ILE A 192 24.18 29.37 -11.38
N ASP A 193 24.91 30.48 -11.39
CA ASP A 193 25.82 30.81 -12.49
C ASP A 193 26.86 29.69 -12.66
N SER A 194 27.46 29.24 -11.55
CA SER A 194 28.44 28.16 -11.57
C SER A 194 27.81 26.82 -11.97
N TYR A 195 26.60 26.53 -11.48
CA TYR A 195 25.88 25.31 -11.82
C TYR A 195 25.52 25.26 -13.30
N GLN A 196 25.01 26.35 -13.87
CA GLN A 196 24.58 26.41 -15.28
C GLN A 196 25.77 26.42 -16.25
N VAL A 197 26.93 26.94 -15.83
CA VAL A 197 28.18 26.83 -16.62
C VAL A 197 28.62 25.37 -16.75
N ILE A 198 28.51 24.57 -15.68
CA ILE A 198 28.99 23.18 -15.66
C ILE A 198 27.95 22.22 -16.28
N TYR A 199 26.67 22.38 -15.93
CA TYR A 199 25.61 21.41 -16.24
C TYR A 199 24.60 21.90 -17.28
N GLY A 200 24.77 23.12 -17.79
CA GLY A 200 23.92 23.73 -18.80
C GLY A 200 22.75 24.54 -18.20
N LYS A 201 22.09 25.29 -19.08
CA LYS A 201 20.99 26.20 -18.71
C LYS A 201 19.80 25.42 -18.14
N LEU A 202 19.33 25.87 -16.99
CA LEU A 202 18.12 25.35 -16.34
C LEU A 202 16.90 26.14 -16.81
N ASP A 203 15.76 25.46 -16.90
CA ASP A 203 14.48 26.14 -17.09
C ASP A 203 14.06 26.90 -15.81
N VAL A 204 13.08 27.80 -15.97
CA VAL A 204 12.62 28.68 -14.89
C VAL A 204 12.05 27.89 -13.71
N LEU A 205 11.39 26.76 -13.96
CA LEU A 205 10.78 25.93 -12.92
C LEU A 205 11.84 25.19 -12.10
N MET A 206 12.90 24.71 -12.75
CA MET A 206 14.05 24.13 -12.05
C MET A 206 14.77 25.15 -11.19
N LEU A 207 14.98 26.36 -11.71
CA LEU A 207 15.59 27.44 -10.93
C LEU A 207 14.79 27.71 -9.65
N GLN A 208 13.47 27.90 -9.76
CA GLN A 208 12.59 28.11 -8.60
C GLN A 208 12.58 26.92 -7.64
N SER A 209 12.56 25.70 -8.16
CA SER A 209 12.57 24.48 -7.33
C SER A 209 13.87 24.34 -6.55
N MET A 210 15.00 24.62 -7.20
CA MET A 210 16.32 24.59 -6.56
C MET A 210 16.48 25.74 -5.57
N GLU A 211 15.94 26.93 -5.87
CA GLU A 211 15.93 28.08 -4.94
C GLU A 211 15.18 27.72 -3.66
N ASN A 212 13.96 27.20 -3.77
CA ASN A 212 13.17 26.76 -2.61
C ASN A 212 13.83 25.65 -1.79
N LEU A 213 14.64 24.81 -2.43
CA LEU A 213 15.29 23.69 -1.76
C LEU A 213 16.59 24.13 -1.05
N LEU A 214 17.34 25.03 -1.68
CA LEU A 214 18.70 25.37 -1.30
C LEU A 214 18.81 26.68 -0.50
N CYS A 215 17.87 27.61 -0.69
CA CYS A 215 17.87 28.89 0.00
C CYS A 215 17.18 28.83 1.35
N ASP A 216 17.57 29.74 2.24
CA ASP A 216 16.89 29.97 3.52
C ASP A 216 15.51 30.62 3.30
N GLU A 217 14.52 30.25 4.10
CA GLU A 217 13.17 30.85 4.04
C GLU A 217 13.20 32.31 4.52
N ALA A 218 14.11 32.64 5.44
CA ALA A 218 14.27 34.01 5.94
C ALA A 218 15.02 34.91 4.94
N ASP A 219 15.82 34.32 4.06
CA ASP A 219 16.64 35.02 3.07
C ASP A 219 16.72 34.18 1.79
N HIS A 220 15.69 34.32 0.94
CA HIS A 220 15.50 33.58 -0.31
C HIS A 220 16.69 33.66 -1.30
N LYS A 221 17.70 34.49 -1.03
CA LYS A 221 18.88 34.66 -1.88
C LYS A 221 20.16 34.06 -1.29
N ARG A 222 20.08 33.42 -0.12
CA ARG A 222 21.24 32.84 0.58
C ARG A 222 21.15 31.31 0.56
N VAL A 223 22.12 30.67 -0.08
CA VAL A 223 22.30 29.22 -0.08
C VAL A 223 23.18 28.82 1.08
N THR A 224 22.79 27.82 1.86
CA THR A 224 23.62 27.28 2.95
C THR A 224 24.11 25.87 2.63
N ILE A 225 25.29 25.52 3.12
CA ILE A 225 25.89 24.19 2.97
C ILE A 225 24.99 23.11 3.56
N GLN A 226 24.26 23.46 4.61
CA GLN A 226 23.30 22.57 5.26
C GLN A 226 22.15 22.22 4.30
N ARG A 227 21.51 23.23 3.70
CA ARG A 227 20.43 23.04 2.73
C ARG A 227 20.93 22.29 1.49
N PHE A 228 22.15 22.56 1.04
CA PHE A 228 22.77 21.82 -0.05
C PHE A 228 22.97 20.34 0.27
N ILE A 229 23.50 20.01 1.45
CA ILE A 229 23.67 18.63 1.90
C ILE A 229 22.31 17.93 2.07
N MET A 230 21.31 18.60 2.66
CA MET A 230 19.96 18.05 2.79
C MET A 230 19.31 17.79 1.42
N ALA A 231 19.56 18.68 0.45
CA ALA A 231 19.10 18.50 -0.93
C ALA A 231 19.72 17.25 -1.56
N LEU A 232 21.04 17.04 -1.39
CA LEU A 232 21.72 15.84 -1.88
C LEU A 232 21.09 14.57 -1.32
N GLN A 233 20.88 14.50 0.00
CA GLN A 233 20.26 13.34 0.63
C GLN A 233 18.86 13.05 0.12
N LYS A 234 18.05 14.09 -0.09
CA LYS A 234 16.70 13.96 -0.64
C LYS A 234 16.69 13.30 -2.02
N PHE A 235 17.79 13.40 -2.76
CA PHE A 235 17.97 12.77 -4.07
C PHE A 235 18.95 11.60 -4.03
N ASN A 236 19.01 10.85 -2.92
CA ASN A 236 19.90 9.69 -2.75
C ASN A 236 21.36 10.01 -3.08
N ASN A 237 21.78 11.22 -2.71
CA ASN A 237 23.10 11.80 -2.96
C ASN A 237 23.51 11.83 -4.44
N GLN A 238 22.54 12.07 -5.33
CA GLN A 238 22.82 12.28 -6.75
C GLN A 238 23.17 13.75 -7.00
N PHE A 239 24.39 13.97 -7.50
CA PHE A 239 24.86 15.23 -8.04
C PHE A 239 25.45 15.01 -9.44
N PRO A 240 25.09 15.80 -10.49
CA PRO A 240 24.19 16.95 -10.47
C PRO A 240 22.75 16.57 -10.12
N PHE A 241 22.01 17.56 -9.63
CA PHE A 241 20.61 17.45 -9.27
C PHE A 241 19.77 16.99 -10.49
N PRO A 242 19.00 15.89 -10.38
CA PRO A 242 18.32 15.32 -11.54
C PRO A 242 17.24 16.24 -12.10
N LYS A 243 17.05 16.21 -13.42
CA LYS A 243 16.03 17.05 -14.11
C LYS A 243 14.58 16.80 -13.64
N SER A 244 14.35 15.71 -12.91
CA SER A 244 13.04 15.36 -12.33
C SER A 244 12.66 16.19 -11.10
N ILE A 245 13.49 17.13 -10.64
CA ILE A 245 13.23 17.98 -9.46
C ILE A 245 11.96 18.83 -9.60
N THR A 246 11.53 19.13 -10.83
CA THR A 246 10.37 19.97 -11.13
C THR A 246 9.03 19.33 -10.77
N SER A 247 8.92 18.00 -10.61
CA SER A 247 7.61 17.37 -10.44
C SER A 247 7.13 17.29 -8.99
N ASN A 248 8.03 17.24 -8.00
CA ASN A 248 7.67 16.83 -6.64
C ASN A 248 7.85 17.91 -5.55
N ASN A 249 8.56 19.02 -5.82
CA ASN A 249 8.95 19.97 -4.76
C ASN A 249 8.43 21.42 -4.92
N ILE A 250 7.68 21.75 -5.97
CA ILE A 250 6.95 23.03 -6.06
C ILE A 250 5.64 22.89 -5.25
N LYS A 251 5.76 22.81 -3.92
CA LYS A 251 4.62 22.79 -2.98
C LYS A 251 4.46 24.06 -2.16
N THR A 252 5.19 25.13 -2.48
CA THR A 252 5.06 26.41 -1.76
C THR A 252 4.57 27.53 -2.68
N SER A 253 3.30 27.88 -2.47
CA SER A 253 2.65 29.16 -2.74
C SER A 253 2.93 29.83 -4.09
N TYR A 254 2.09 29.58 -5.09
CA TYR A 254 1.20 30.56 -5.74
C TYR A 254 0.66 30.01 -7.07
N ASN A 255 -0.66 30.15 -7.26
CA ASN A 255 -1.51 29.68 -8.37
C ASN A 255 -1.74 28.16 -8.45
N SER A 256 -2.67 27.73 -7.60
CA SER A 256 -2.88 26.40 -7.06
C SER A 256 -4.01 25.57 -7.69
N SER A 257 -4.56 25.92 -8.86
CA SER A 257 -5.60 25.08 -9.49
C SER A 257 -4.98 24.00 -10.37
N ASP A 258 -4.17 24.35 -11.36
CA ASP A 258 -3.91 23.43 -12.48
C ASP A 258 -2.72 22.48 -12.20
N VAL A 259 -1.68 22.96 -11.53
CA VAL A 259 -0.51 22.13 -11.18
C VAL A 259 -0.84 21.18 -10.02
N ASN A 260 -1.60 21.66 -9.02
CA ASN A 260 -2.13 20.79 -7.97
C ASN A 260 -3.11 19.77 -8.55
N GLN A 261 -3.98 20.15 -9.49
CA GLN A 261 -4.82 19.19 -10.18
C GLN A 261 -4.00 18.14 -10.92
N LYS A 262 -2.90 18.52 -11.59
CA LYS A 262 -2.04 17.57 -12.31
C LYS A 262 -1.29 16.63 -11.37
N ILE A 263 -0.75 17.12 -10.24
CA ILE A 263 -0.07 16.26 -9.25
C ILE A 263 -1.08 15.35 -8.55
N ILE A 264 -2.23 15.88 -8.13
CA ILE A 264 -3.32 15.08 -7.57
C ILE A 264 -3.80 14.05 -8.60
N PHE A 265 -3.83 14.40 -9.88
CA PHE A 265 -4.18 13.49 -10.96
C PHE A 265 -3.15 12.37 -11.13
N GLU A 266 -1.86 12.67 -11.17
CA GLU A 266 -0.79 11.65 -11.28
C GLU A 266 -0.68 10.78 -10.01
N GLU A 267 -0.86 11.35 -8.82
CA GLU A 267 -0.89 10.58 -7.58
C GLU A 267 -2.10 9.65 -7.54
N LYS A 268 -3.29 10.15 -7.91
CA LYS A 268 -4.49 9.30 -8.09
C LYS A 268 -4.26 8.25 -9.17
N ARG A 269 -3.60 8.60 -10.27
CA ARG A 269 -3.26 7.67 -11.35
C ARG A 269 -2.41 6.53 -10.83
N MET A 270 -1.34 6.83 -10.08
CA MET A 270 -0.46 5.83 -9.49
C MET A 270 -1.18 4.95 -8.46
N GLN A 271 -2.00 5.55 -7.59
CA GLN A 271 -2.82 4.80 -6.63
C GLN A 271 -3.80 3.87 -7.35
N LEU A 272 -4.46 4.34 -8.42
CA LEU A 272 -5.37 3.55 -9.24
C LEU A 272 -4.66 2.43 -10.00
N THR A 273 -3.46 2.68 -10.52
CA THR A 273 -2.60 1.66 -11.12
C THR A 273 -2.28 0.58 -10.11
N LYS A 274 -1.87 0.96 -8.89
CA LYS A 274 -1.58 0.00 -7.82
C LYS A 274 -2.81 -0.86 -7.49
N VAL A 275 -3.97 -0.23 -7.29
CA VAL A 275 -5.23 -0.95 -7.02
C VAL A 275 -5.60 -1.92 -8.16
N ALA A 276 -5.40 -1.52 -9.42
CA ALA A 276 -5.63 -2.40 -10.57
C ALA A 276 -4.66 -3.58 -10.60
N LEU A 277 -3.38 -3.37 -10.31
CA LEU A 277 -2.37 -4.43 -10.25
C LEU A 277 -2.61 -5.38 -9.06
N ASP A 278 -2.95 -4.84 -7.89
CA ASP A 278 -3.29 -5.64 -6.70
C ASP A 278 -4.51 -6.54 -6.98
N LEU A 279 -5.49 -6.05 -7.74
CA LEU A 279 -6.64 -6.84 -8.18
C LEU A 279 -6.22 -8.01 -9.11
N VAL A 280 -5.30 -7.75 -10.03
CA VAL A 280 -4.76 -8.75 -10.97
C VAL A 280 -3.95 -9.81 -10.23
N GLU A 281 -3.11 -9.38 -9.29
CA GLU A 281 -2.33 -10.26 -8.42
C GLU A 281 -3.25 -11.17 -7.60
N LYS A 282 -4.26 -10.58 -6.94
CA LYS A 282 -5.26 -11.33 -6.16
C LYS A 282 -6.00 -12.38 -6.99
N PHE A 283 -6.35 -12.07 -8.24
CA PHE A 283 -6.97 -13.07 -9.13
C PHE A 283 -6.01 -14.20 -9.51
N SER A 284 -4.72 -13.92 -9.48
CA SER A 284 -3.65 -14.85 -9.79
C SER A 284 -3.18 -15.66 -8.57
N GLU A 285 -3.75 -15.44 -7.39
CA GLU A 285 -3.47 -16.23 -6.19
C GLU A 285 -3.96 -17.68 -6.32
N ALA A 286 -3.31 -18.60 -5.59
CA ALA A 286 -3.70 -20.01 -5.55
C ALA A 286 -5.14 -20.20 -5.03
N THR A 287 -5.50 -19.44 -4.00
CA THR A 287 -6.85 -19.43 -3.39
C THR A 287 -7.94 -19.14 -4.41
N MET A 288 -7.76 -18.12 -5.26
CA MET A 288 -8.73 -17.79 -6.31
C MET A 288 -8.82 -18.88 -7.37
N ARG A 289 -7.70 -19.51 -7.73
CA ARG A 289 -7.72 -20.68 -8.63
C ARG A 289 -8.48 -21.84 -8.02
N ASP A 290 -8.31 -22.12 -6.74
CA ASP A 290 -8.99 -23.20 -6.04
C ASP A 290 -10.51 -22.95 -5.96
N HIS A 291 -10.92 -21.70 -5.74
CA HIS A 291 -12.33 -21.31 -5.84
C HIS A 291 -12.90 -21.55 -7.24
N LEU A 292 -12.18 -21.17 -8.30
CA LEU A 292 -12.61 -21.45 -9.66
C LEU A 292 -12.75 -22.96 -9.90
N VAL A 293 -11.75 -23.75 -9.51
CA VAL A 293 -11.77 -25.22 -9.62
C VAL A 293 -12.95 -25.82 -8.86
N THR A 294 -13.27 -25.29 -7.67
CA THR A 294 -14.40 -25.73 -6.85
C THR A 294 -15.74 -25.51 -7.56
N ILE A 295 -15.95 -24.34 -8.17
CA ILE A 295 -17.17 -24.10 -8.95
C ILE A 295 -17.18 -24.99 -10.20
N TYR A 296 -16.04 -25.14 -10.88
CA TYR A 296 -15.94 -25.97 -12.07
C TYR A 296 -16.22 -27.46 -11.82
N SER A 297 -15.74 -27.99 -10.70
CA SER A 297 -15.95 -29.37 -10.31
C SER A 297 -17.44 -29.65 -10.04
N TRP A 298 -18.18 -28.68 -9.50
CA TRP A 298 -19.63 -28.79 -9.28
C TRP A 298 -20.43 -29.07 -10.56
N TYR A 299 -20.00 -28.49 -11.68
CA TYR A 299 -20.62 -28.67 -13.00
C TYR A 299 -19.93 -29.73 -13.86
N THR A 300 -19.01 -30.52 -13.30
CA THR A 300 -18.32 -31.58 -14.05
C THR A 300 -19.28 -32.72 -14.38
N GLY A 301 -19.24 -33.22 -15.61
CA GLY A 301 -20.15 -34.27 -16.11
C GLY A 301 -21.45 -33.74 -16.75
N TYR A 302 -21.71 -32.43 -16.66
CA TYR A 302 -22.88 -31.79 -17.26
C TYR A 302 -22.53 -31.05 -18.56
N ASP A 303 -23.51 -30.91 -19.47
CA ASP A 303 -23.34 -30.10 -20.68
C ASP A 303 -23.29 -28.60 -20.34
N LYS A 304 -22.07 -28.07 -20.29
CA LYS A 304 -21.79 -26.66 -19.98
C LYS A 304 -22.36 -25.66 -21.01
N LYS A 305 -22.83 -26.13 -22.16
CA LYS A 305 -23.51 -25.28 -23.16
C LYS A 305 -25.02 -25.20 -22.93
N ASN A 306 -25.59 -26.16 -22.19
CA ASN A 306 -27.01 -26.20 -21.91
C ASN A 306 -27.34 -25.38 -20.65
N LYS A 307 -27.89 -24.19 -20.85
CA LYS A 307 -28.26 -23.26 -19.77
C LYS A 307 -29.28 -23.86 -18.80
N GLU A 308 -30.19 -24.72 -19.28
CA GLU A 308 -31.19 -25.35 -18.43
C GLU A 308 -30.55 -26.33 -17.45
N VAL A 309 -29.64 -27.17 -17.96
CA VAL A 309 -28.91 -28.14 -17.13
C VAL A 309 -28.06 -27.43 -16.07
N LEU A 310 -27.42 -26.31 -16.43
CA LEU A 310 -26.68 -25.49 -15.46
C LEU A 310 -27.61 -24.89 -14.40
N ARG A 311 -28.80 -24.45 -14.78
CA ARG A 311 -29.81 -23.92 -13.85
C ARG A 311 -30.33 -24.99 -12.89
N GLU A 312 -30.67 -26.17 -13.39
CA GLU A 312 -31.09 -27.31 -12.56
C GLU A 312 -30.00 -27.68 -11.54
N ARG A 313 -28.75 -27.76 -12.00
CA ARG A 313 -27.60 -28.07 -11.13
C ARG A 313 -27.33 -26.98 -10.09
N ALA A 314 -27.57 -25.72 -10.43
CA ALA A 314 -27.50 -24.62 -9.47
C ALA A 314 -28.65 -24.67 -8.45
N ASN A 315 -29.85 -25.07 -8.87
CA ASN A 315 -30.99 -25.23 -7.97
C ASN A 315 -30.78 -26.36 -6.96
N GLU A 316 -30.16 -27.46 -7.39
CA GLU A 316 -29.74 -28.56 -6.52
C GLU A 316 -28.77 -28.06 -5.44
N TRP A 317 -27.75 -27.29 -5.84
CA TRP A 317 -26.83 -26.64 -4.89
C TRP A 317 -27.58 -25.74 -3.90
N GLY A 318 -28.48 -24.88 -4.39
CA GLY A 318 -29.25 -23.97 -3.55
C GLY A 318 -30.11 -24.72 -2.52
N SER A 319 -30.68 -25.85 -2.92
CA SER A 319 -31.47 -26.72 -2.04
C SER A 319 -30.59 -27.34 -0.94
N LEU A 320 -29.39 -27.82 -1.28
CA LEU A 320 -28.43 -28.38 -0.32
C LEU A 320 -27.92 -27.34 0.67
N VAL A 321 -27.65 -26.10 0.22
CA VAL A 321 -27.23 -25.01 1.11
C VAL A 321 -28.36 -24.62 2.06
N LYS A 322 -29.60 -24.57 1.57
CA LYS A 322 -30.78 -24.28 2.40
C LYS A 322 -31.00 -25.37 3.43
N GLU A 323 -31.05 -26.64 3.01
CA GLU A 323 -31.20 -27.81 3.88
C GLU A 323 -30.13 -27.80 4.98
N ARG A 324 -28.86 -27.54 4.63
CA ARG A 324 -27.78 -27.40 5.61
C ARG A 324 -28.04 -26.31 6.64
N ARG A 325 -28.49 -25.12 6.21
CA ARG A 325 -28.78 -23.99 7.12
C ARG A 325 -29.95 -24.33 8.05
N ASP A 326 -30.98 -24.97 7.53
CA ASP A 326 -32.14 -25.40 8.30
C ASP A 326 -31.72 -26.42 9.37
N LEU A 327 -30.93 -27.44 9.00
CA LEU A 327 -30.37 -28.43 9.94
C LEU A 327 -29.52 -27.78 11.05
N ILE A 328 -28.70 -26.77 10.72
CA ILE A 328 -27.92 -26.03 11.72
C ILE A 328 -28.85 -25.26 12.66
N SER A 329 -29.88 -24.59 12.13
CA SER A 329 -30.84 -23.82 12.92
C SER A 329 -31.67 -24.69 13.86
N GLU A 330 -31.96 -25.92 13.45
CA GLU A 330 -32.68 -26.94 14.23
C GLU A 330 -31.75 -27.73 15.17
N ASN A 331 -30.46 -27.40 15.22
CA ASN A 331 -29.43 -28.09 16.02
C ASN A 331 -29.30 -29.61 15.69
N LYS A 332 -29.47 -29.97 14.41
CA LYS A 332 -29.36 -31.35 13.86
C LYS A 332 -28.10 -31.52 13.02
N GLN A 333 -26.96 -31.11 13.55
CA GLN A 333 -25.69 -31.10 12.81
C GLN A 333 -25.20 -32.50 12.43
N GLU A 334 -25.58 -33.53 13.19
CA GLU A 334 -25.30 -34.93 12.93
C GLU A 334 -25.91 -35.46 11.62
N LEU A 335 -26.92 -34.77 11.08
CA LEU A 335 -27.55 -35.12 9.79
C LEU A 335 -26.86 -34.47 8.60
N ILE A 336 -25.81 -33.66 8.83
CA ILE A 336 -25.05 -33.01 7.76
C ILE A 336 -24.22 -34.07 7.02
N GLN A 337 -24.57 -34.29 5.75
CA GLN A 337 -23.86 -35.21 4.84
C GLN A 337 -22.72 -34.49 4.11
N VAL A 338 -21.78 -35.27 3.55
CA VAL A 338 -20.66 -34.77 2.73
C VAL A 338 -21.10 -33.83 1.61
N LYS A 339 -22.25 -34.11 0.97
CA LYS A 339 -22.83 -33.25 -0.08
C LYS A 339 -23.16 -31.83 0.42
N HIS A 340 -23.53 -31.67 1.70
CA HIS A 340 -23.82 -30.36 2.30
C HIS A 340 -22.53 -29.58 2.52
N GLU A 341 -21.44 -30.24 2.93
CA GLU A 341 -20.13 -29.60 3.07
C GLU A 341 -19.58 -29.15 1.72
N GLN A 342 -19.71 -30.00 0.69
CA GLN A 342 -19.36 -29.64 -0.69
C GLN A 342 -20.16 -28.41 -1.17
N ALA A 343 -21.48 -28.38 -0.91
CA ALA A 343 -22.32 -27.24 -1.27
C ALA A 343 -21.89 -25.93 -0.56
N GLU A 344 -21.45 -26.01 0.70
CA GLU A 344 -20.90 -24.86 1.43
C GLU A 344 -19.57 -24.36 0.84
N LEU A 345 -18.67 -25.27 0.45
CA LEU A 345 -17.42 -24.89 -0.23
C LEU A 345 -17.69 -24.16 -1.55
N ILE A 346 -18.72 -24.59 -2.27
CA ILE A 346 -19.17 -23.91 -3.50
C ILE A 346 -19.77 -22.55 -3.18
N ASP A 347 -20.53 -22.39 -2.09
CA ASP A 347 -21.04 -21.07 -1.67
C ASP A 347 -19.91 -20.10 -1.32
N GLN A 348 -18.87 -20.57 -0.64
CA GLN A 348 -17.67 -19.76 -0.34
C GLN A 348 -16.96 -19.33 -1.63
N ALA A 349 -16.74 -20.26 -2.55
CA ALA A 349 -16.13 -19.96 -3.85
C ALA A 349 -16.97 -18.98 -4.67
N ARG A 350 -18.29 -19.17 -4.71
CA ARG A 350 -19.25 -18.26 -5.38
C ARG A 350 -19.11 -16.84 -4.85
N ARG A 351 -19.12 -16.65 -3.53
CA ARG A 351 -18.98 -15.34 -2.90
C ARG A 351 -17.64 -14.69 -3.24
N ALA A 352 -16.54 -15.43 -3.12
CA ALA A 352 -15.20 -14.92 -3.40
C ALA A 352 -15.07 -14.41 -4.84
N ILE A 353 -15.57 -15.19 -5.81
CA ILE A 353 -15.53 -14.82 -7.23
C ILE A 353 -16.49 -13.67 -7.53
N TYR A 354 -17.70 -13.67 -6.96
CA TYR A 354 -18.63 -12.55 -7.07
C TYR A 354 -17.99 -11.23 -6.59
N PHE A 355 -17.42 -11.23 -5.39
CA PHE A 355 -16.79 -10.03 -4.82
C PHE A 355 -15.59 -9.57 -5.64
N PHE A 356 -14.82 -10.49 -6.20
CA PHE A 356 -13.75 -10.14 -7.13
C PHE A 356 -14.28 -9.36 -8.34
N TYR A 357 -15.34 -9.84 -9.00
CA TYR A 357 -15.92 -9.13 -10.14
C TYR A 357 -16.59 -7.82 -9.75
N GLU A 358 -17.20 -7.74 -8.57
CA GLU A 358 -17.73 -6.48 -8.03
C GLU A 358 -16.63 -5.43 -7.81
N GLN A 359 -15.48 -5.85 -7.26
CA GLN A 359 -14.28 -5.01 -7.13
C GLN A 359 -13.77 -4.56 -8.50
N PHE A 360 -13.70 -5.47 -9.48
CA PHE A 360 -13.35 -5.13 -10.86
C PHE A 360 -14.27 -4.06 -11.43
N VAL A 361 -15.60 -4.23 -11.33
CA VAL A 361 -16.58 -3.25 -11.86
C VAL A 361 -16.42 -1.89 -11.17
N THR A 362 -16.14 -1.89 -9.87
CA THR A 362 -15.89 -0.66 -9.12
C THR A 362 -14.65 0.05 -9.65
N ILE A 363 -13.52 -0.65 -9.75
CA ILE A 363 -12.24 -0.10 -10.25
C ILE A 363 -12.36 0.37 -11.70
N TRP A 364 -13.09 -0.37 -12.54
CA TRP A 364 -13.37 -0.02 -13.92
C TRP A 364 -14.17 1.29 -14.04
N ARG A 365 -15.11 1.54 -13.14
CA ARG A 365 -15.96 2.75 -13.15
C ARG A 365 -15.25 3.98 -12.61
N VAL A 366 -14.16 3.83 -11.85
CA VAL A 366 -13.48 4.94 -11.18
C VAL A 366 -12.77 5.89 -12.15
N GLY A 367 -12.31 5.44 -13.32
CA GLY A 367 -11.68 6.37 -14.28
C GLY A 367 -11.27 5.76 -15.62
N GLU A 368 -10.88 6.61 -16.57
CA GLU A 368 -10.32 6.19 -17.87
C GLU A 368 -8.98 5.48 -17.72
N VAL A 369 -8.12 5.98 -16.83
CA VAL A 369 -6.79 5.41 -16.55
C VAL A 369 -6.86 3.92 -16.18
N THR A 370 -7.75 3.54 -15.25
CA THR A 370 -7.89 2.13 -14.86
C THR A 370 -8.36 1.28 -16.03
N ARG A 371 -9.24 1.81 -16.88
CA ARG A 371 -9.71 1.12 -18.09
C ARG A 371 -8.57 0.87 -19.08
N GLU A 372 -7.70 1.84 -19.30
CA GLU A 372 -6.52 1.67 -20.17
C GLU A 372 -5.59 0.59 -19.64
N ILE A 373 -5.22 0.66 -18.36
CA ILE A 373 -4.32 -0.32 -17.73
C ILE A 373 -4.91 -1.74 -17.82
N LEU A 374 -6.19 -1.90 -17.49
CA LEU A 374 -6.88 -3.19 -17.52
C LEU A 374 -7.03 -3.72 -18.96
N LYS A 375 -7.18 -2.84 -19.95
CA LYS A 375 -7.18 -3.21 -21.38
C LYS A 375 -5.80 -3.68 -21.84
N ASP A 376 -4.74 -2.98 -21.46
CA ASP A 376 -3.36 -3.30 -21.86
C ASP A 376 -2.93 -4.69 -21.40
N ILE A 377 -3.35 -5.09 -20.20
CA ILE A 377 -3.09 -6.42 -19.65
C ILE A 377 -4.17 -7.46 -19.98
N ASN A 378 -5.18 -7.08 -20.78
CA ASN A 378 -6.31 -7.93 -21.19
C ASN A 378 -7.02 -8.61 -20.00
N PHE A 379 -7.42 -7.81 -19.00
CA PHE A 379 -7.95 -8.31 -17.74
C PHE A 379 -9.34 -7.74 -17.37
N PRO A 380 -10.26 -8.57 -16.85
CA PRO A 380 -10.26 -10.02 -16.92
C PRO A 380 -10.48 -10.48 -18.37
N GLY A 381 -9.79 -11.54 -18.79
CA GLY A 381 -9.90 -12.03 -20.16
C GLY A 381 -11.31 -12.55 -20.49
N LYS A 382 -11.72 -12.45 -21.77
CA LYS A 382 -13.05 -12.87 -22.27
C LYS A 382 -13.53 -14.24 -21.78
N GLY A 383 -12.62 -15.22 -21.74
CA GLY A 383 -12.93 -16.57 -21.26
C GLY A 383 -13.41 -16.56 -19.82
N ARG A 384 -12.67 -15.87 -18.94
CA ARG A 384 -12.99 -15.77 -17.51
C ARG A 384 -14.32 -15.06 -17.26
N ILE A 385 -14.63 -14.04 -18.06
CA ILE A 385 -15.91 -13.34 -17.98
C ILE A 385 -17.06 -14.29 -18.35
N ARG A 386 -16.92 -15.05 -19.45
CA ARG A 386 -17.92 -16.06 -19.85
C ARG A 386 -18.11 -17.11 -18.76
N ASP A 387 -17.03 -17.56 -18.15
CA ASP A 387 -17.08 -18.55 -17.08
C ASP A 387 -17.85 -18.01 -15.86
N PHE A 388 -17.57 -16.76 -15.46
CA PHE A 388 -18.31 -16.09 -14.39
C PHE A 388 -19.81 -16.01 -14.68
N LEU A 389 -20.16 -15.54 -15.88
CA LEU A 389 -21.56 -15.43 -16.30
C LEU A 389 -22.25 -16.80 -16.41
N SER A 390 -21.53 -17.84 -16.83
CA SER A 390 -22.12 -19.16 -17.10
C SER A 390 -22.22 -20.04 -15.86
N PHE A 391 -21.27 -19.94 -14.93
CA PHE A 391 -21.19 -20.85 -13.78
C PHE A 391 -21.57 -20.19 -12.45
N VAL A 392 -21.32 -18.89 -12.28
CA VAL A 392 -21.60 -18.18 -11.02
C VAL A 392 -22.98 -17.55 -11.03
N ALA A 393 -23.41 -16.95 -12.15
CA ALA A 393 -24.73 -16.32 -12.25
C ALA A 393 -25.89 -17.26 -11.91
N PRO A 394 -25.92 -18.54 -12.39
CA PRO A 394 -26.98 -19.48 -12.00
C PRO A 394 -26.99 -19.78 -10.50
N LEU A 395 -25.81 -19.84 -9.85
CA LEU A 395 -25.71 -20.05 -8.40
C LEU A 395 -26.25 -18.83 -7.64
N ASP A 396 -25.96 -17.61 -8.09
CA ASP A 396 -26.53 -16.40 -7.47
C ASP A 396 -28.05 -16.33 -7.62
N GLN A 397 -28.56 -16.74 -8.78
CA GLN A 397 -30.01 -16.85 -9.02
C GLN A 397 -30.64 -17.89 -8.08
N ALA A 398 -30.05 -19.08 -7.95
CA ALA A 398 -30.50 -20.11 -7.02
C ALA A 398 -30.42 -19.65 -5.55
N ASN A 399 -29.37 -18.92 -5.18
CA ASN A 399 -29.21 -18.34 -3.85
C ASN A 399 -30.35 -17.36 -3.52
N PHE A 400 -30.73 -16.51 -4.48
CA PHE A 400 -31.82 -15.55 -4.29
C PHE A 400 -33.19 -16.25 -4.13
N TYR A 401 -33.55 -17.15 -5.04
CA TYR A 401 -34.89 -17.75 -5.02
C TYR A 401 -35.04 -18.90 -4.01
N ILE A 402 -34.04 -19.77 -3.89
CA ILE A 402 -34.14 -20.99 -3.07
C ILE A 402 -33.65 -20.70 -1.66
N VAL A 403 -32.41 -20.21 -1.54
CA VAL A 403 -31.73 -20.06 -0.24
C VAL A 403 -32.32 -18.90 0.57
N MET A 404 -32.60 -17.75 -0.06
CA MET A 404 -33.26 -16.62 0.61
C MET A 404 -34.79 -16.71 0.61
N GLY A 405 -35.38 -17.61 -0.18
CA GLY A 405 -36.82 -17.84 -0.21
C GLY A 405 -37.62 -16.68 -0.81
N MET A 406 -37.02 -15.90 -1.72
CA MET A 406 -37.72 -14.82 -2.41
C MET A 406 -38.75 -15.38 -3.40
N GLU A 407 -39.98 -14.87 -3.38
CA GLU A 407 -41.04 -15.28 -4.32
C GLU A 407 -40.71 -14.79 -5.74
N LYS A 408 -41.04 -15.62 -6.75
CA LYS A 408 -40.93 -15.24 -8.17
C LYS A 408 -42.08 -14.29 -8.53
N GLU A 409 -42.05 -13.06 -8.02
CA GLU A 409 -42.98 -12.02 -8.45
C GLU A 409 -42.53 -11.49 -9.81
N ASN A 410 -43.12 -12.02 -10.88
CA ASN A 410 -42.97 -11.65 -12.29
C ASN A 410 -41.71 -12.17 -13.02
N ASP A 411 -41.95 -12.65 -14.25
CA ASP A 411 -41.07 -13.44 -15.13
C ASP A 411 -39.78 -12.76 -15.63
N SER A 412 -39.41 -11.58 -15.14
CA SER A 412 -38.09 -11.01 -15.48
C SER A 412 -37.01 -11.61 -14.57
N GLU A 413 -36.69 -12.89 -14.77
CA GLU A 413 -35.55 -13.60 -14.14
C GLU A 413 -34.22 -12.82 -14.24
N LYS A 414 -34.13 -11.84 -15.16
CA LYS A 414 -32.96 -10.97 -15.37
C LYS A 414 -32.84 -9.79 -14.39
N ASP A 415 -33.90 -9.36 -13.73
CA ASP A 415 -33.88 -8.12 -12.92
C ASP A 415 -33.38 -8.32 -11.48
N TYR A 416 -33.30 -9.57 -11.01
CA TYR A 416 -32.86 -9.90 -9.66
C TYR A 416 -31.36 -10.21 -9.53
N LEU A 417 -30.66 -10.39 -10.66
CA LEU A 417 -29.21 -10.55 -10.63
C LEU A 417 -28.55 -9.22 -10.24
N PRO A 418 -27.52 -9.24 -9.39
CA PRO A 418 -26.76 -8.03 -9.07
C PRO A 418 -26.23 -7.34 -10.34
N LYS A 419 -26.14 -6.00 -10.29
CA LYS A 419 -25.74 -5.15 -11.43
C LYS A 419 -24.39 -5.53 -12.05
N VAL A 420 -23.53 -6.25 -11.31
CA VAL A 420 -22.26 -6.79 -11.81
C VAL A 420 -22.47 -7.66 -13.06
N TYR A 421 -23.50 -8.51 -13.09
CA TYR A 421 -23.74 -9.44 -14.19
C TYR A 421 -24.07 -8.72 -15.50
N LYS A 422 -25.02 -7.78 -15.45
CA LYS A 422 -25.39 -6.93 -16.59
C LYS A 422 -24.19 -6.15 -17.10
N PHE A 423 -23.37 -5.61 -16.19
CA PHE A 423 -22.16 -4.90 -16.57
C PHE A 423 -21.14 -5.84 -17.26
N MET A 424 -20.92 -7.04 -16.73
CA MET A 424 -19.97 -7.99 -17.30
C MET A 424 -20.40 -8.50 -18.68
N ASP A 425 -21.70 -8.66 -18.92
CA ASP A 425 -22.26 -9.01 -20.23
C ASP A 425 -21.99 -7.89 -21.25
N MET A 426 -22.33 -6.65 -20.90
CA MET A 426 -22.02 -5.47 -21.74
C MET A 426 -20.51 -5.32 -22.00
N TYR A 427 -19.68 -5.55 -20.99
CA TYR A 427 -18.23 -5.46 -21.12
C TYR A 427 -17.67 -6.56 -22.03
N LEU A 428 -18.20 -7.78 -21.95
CA LEU A 428 -17.84 -8.88 -22.85
C LEU A 428 -18.16 -8.56 -24.30
N ASP A 429 -19.35 -8.01 -24.57
CA ASP A 429 -19.77 -7.58 -25.91
C ASP A 429 -18.83 -6.52 -26.48
N MET A 430 -18.46 -5.52 -25.66
CA MET A 430 -17.48 -4.49 -26.02
C MET A 430 -16.14 -5.13 -26.41
N LEU A 431 -15.61 -6.07 -25.62
CA LEU A 431 -14.35 -6.75 -25.92
C LEU A 431 -14.43 -7.61 -27.20
N VAL A 432 -15.59 -8.21 -27.48
CA VAL A 432 -15.83 -8.97 -28.72
C VAL A 432 -15.79 -8.04 -29.92
N GLN A 433 -16.48 -6.90 -29.84
CA GLN A 433 -16.53 -5.92 -30.91
C GLN A 433 -15.14 -5.33 -31.22
N GLU A 434 -14.38 -4.93 -30.19
CA GLU A 434 -13.00 -4.42 -30.35
C GLU A 434 -12.04 -5.44 -30.98
N SER A 435 -12.32 -6.74 -30.87
CA SER A 435 -11.52 -7.79 -31.51
C SER A 435 -11.85 -7.92 -32.98
N LYS A 436 -13.14 -7.88 -33.34
CA LYS A 436 -13.58 -7.91 -34.73
C LYS A 436 -13.02 -6.73 -35.52
N GLU A 437 -13.08 -5.54 -34.95
CA GLU A 437 -12.56 -4.32 -35.58
C GLU A 437 -11.04 -4.40 -35.80
N ARG A 438 -10.29 -4.95 -34.84
CA ARG A 438 -8.84 -5.20 -35.00
C ARG A 438 -8.54 -6.22 -36.09
N ASP A 439 -9.32 -7.29 -36.20
CA ASP A 439 -9.14 -8.32 -37.22
C ASP A 439 -9.50 -7.77 -38.62
N GLU A 440 -10.56 -6.98 -38.74
CA GLU A 440 -10.92 -6.28 -39.97
C GLU A 440 -9.84 -5.29 -40.41
N TYR A 441 -9.25 -4.53 -39.48
CA TYR A 441 -8.17 -3.60 -39.78
C TYR A 441 -6.92 -4.33 -40.31
N LYS A 442 -6.54 -5.45 -39.67
CA LYS A 442 -5.44 -6.30 -40.15
C LYS A 442 -5.71 -6.81 -41.56
N ASN A 443 -6.92 -7.29 -41.84
CA ASN A 443 -7.31 -7.78 -43.17
C ASN A 443 -7.37 -6.70 -44.26
N ARG A 444 -7.38 -5.40 -43.90
CA ARG A 444 -7.28 -4.29 -44.87
C ARG A 444 -5.84 -3.86 -45.15
N MET A 445 -4.90 -4.20 -44.26
CA MET A 445 -3.49 -3.80 -44.34
C MET A 445 -2.61 -4.84 -45.03
N PHE A 446 -3.06 -6.10 -45.11
CA PHE A 446 -2.42 -7.21 -45.80
C PHE A 446 -3.33 -7.69 -46.93
#